data_AF-A0A7W1FDT4-F1
#
_entry.id   AF-A0A7W1FDT4-F1
#
_cell.length_a   1.000
_cell.length_b   1.000
_cell.length_c   1.000
_cell.angle_alpha   90.00
_cell.angle_beta   90.00
_cell.angle_gamma   90.00
#
_symmetry.space_group_name_H-M   'P 1'
#
loop_
_entity.id
_entity.type
_entity.pdbx_description
1 polymer ?
#
loop_
_entity_poly.entity_id
_entity_poly.type
_entity_poly.pdbx_seq_one_letter_code
_entity_poly.pdbx_strand_id
1 'polypeptide(L)' 'TTVLTALKIAEKILEGNFQVGFQTPAKCYGANLILEIEGAKIMNNG' A
#
# COMPACT_ATOMS: atom_id res chain seq x y z
N THR A 1 -4.63 3.29 -10.46
CA THR A 1 -3.85 2.96 -9.24
C THR A 1 -4.68 2.32 -8.14
N THR A 2 -5.92 2.77 -7.86
CA THR A 2 -6.76 2.24 -6.76
C THR A 2 -6.92 0.71 -6.76
N VAL A 3 -7.38 0.11 -7.85
CA VAL A 3 -7.60 -1.35 -7.95
C VAL A 3 -6.30 -2.13 -7.70
N LEU A 4 -5.20 -1.70 -8.32
CA LEU A 4 -3.90 -2.33 -8.15
C LEU A 4 -3.37 -2.20 -6.72
N THR A 5 -3.61 -1.06 -6.06
CA THR A 5 -3.22 -0.86 -4.66
C THR A 5 -4.03 -1.76 -3.73
N ALA A 6 -5.34 -1.92 -3.99
CA ALA A 6 -6.19 -2.83 -3.23
C ALA A 6 -5.74 -4.29 -3.40
N LEU A 7 -5.40 -4.71 -4.63
CA LEU A 7 -4.85 -6.04 -4.89
C LEU A 7 -3.52 -6.24 -4.16
N LYS A 8 -2.63 -5.24 -4.19
CA LYS A 8 -1.35 -5.31 -3.48
C LYS A 8 -1.51 -5.45 -1.97
N ILE A 9 -2.50 -4.78 -1.39
CA ILE A 9 -2.84 -4.95 0.03
C ILE A 9 -3.33 -6.38 0.27
N ALA A 10 -4.22 -6.93 -0.56
CA ALA A 10 -4.71 -8.29 -0.43
C ALA A 10 -3.57 -9.33 -0.48
N GLU A 11 -2.60 -9.17 -1.38
CA GLU A 11 -1.38 -10.00 -1.44
C GLU A 11 -0.63 -9.99 -0.10
N LYS A 12 -0.34 -8.81 0.46
CA LYS A 12 0.36 -8.67 1.75
C LYS A 12 -0.39 -9.36 2.89
N ILE A 13 -1.73 -9.29 2.91
CA ILE A 13 -2.53 -10.01 3.91
C ILE A 13 -2.35 -11.52 3.78
N LEU A 14 -2.42 -12.05 2.56
CA LEU A 14 -2.23 -13.48 2.31
C LEU A 14 -0.81 -13.97 2.66
N GLU A 15 0.18 -13.09 2.54
CA GLU A 15 1.57 -13.33 2.94
C GLU A 15 1.80 -13.23 4.46
N GLY A 16 0.77 -12.89 5.24
CA GLY A 16 0.90 -12.68 6.69
C GLY A 16 1.55 -11.35 7.08
N ASN A 17 1.74 -10.43 6.13
CA ASN A 17 2.25 -9.09 6.37
C ASN A 17 1.13 -8.16 6.84
N PHE A 18 0.58 -8.45 8.01
CA PHE A 18 -0.44 -7.63 8.69
C PHE A 18 -0.15 -7.57 10.19
N GLN A 19 -0.70 -6.56 10.87
CA GLN A 19 -0.68 -6.51 12.34
C GLN A 19 -2.02 -7.01 12.93
N VAL A 20 -2.05 -7.51 14.16
CA VAL A 20 -3.33 -7.93 14.77
C VAL A 20 -4.18 -6.71 15.15
N GLY A 21 -5.50 -6.80 14.97
CA GLY A 21 -6.47 -5.77 15.37
C GLY A 21 -6.90 -4.82 14.24
N PHE A 22 -7.51 -3.69 14.60
CA PHE A 22 -7.96 -2.68 13.60
C PHE A 22 -6.77 -1.98 12.94
N GLN A 23 -6.86 -1.82 11.62
CA GLN A 23 -5.77 -1.30 10.81
C GLN A 23 -6.24 -0.34 9.74
N THR A 24 -5.33 0.54 9.36
CA THR A 24 -5.38 1.26 8.11
C THR A 24 -4.11 0.91 7.31
N PRO A 25 -4.16 0.86 5.96
CA PRO A 25 -2.97 0.59 5.17
C PRO A 25 -1.82 1.56 5.46
N ALA A 26 -2.12 2.83 5.76
CA ALA A 26 -1.12 3.82 6.14
C ALA A 26 -0.37 3.46 7.45
N LYS A 27 -1.06 2.84 8.41
CA LYS A 27 -0.43 2.37 9.66
C LYS A 27 0.47 1.15 9.43
N CYS A 28 0.06 0.22 8.58
CA CYS A 28 0.78 -1.04 8.35
C CYS A 28 1.96 -0.88 7.38
N TYR A 29 1.82 -0.05 6.36
CA TYR A 29 2.73 -0.02 5.20
C TYR A 29 3.30 1.38 4.91
N GLY A 30 2.85 2.40 5.65
CA GLY A 30 3.25 3.78 5.44
C GLY A 30 2.63 4.43 4.20
N ALA A 31 2.89 5.73 4.03
CA ALA A 31 2.35 6.51 2.91
C ALA A 31 2.93 6.09 1.54
N ASN A 32 4.09 5.45 1.54
CA ASN A 32 4.79 5.05 0.31
C ASN A 32 4.30 3.71 -0.27
N LEU A 33 3.34 3.04 0.34
CA LEU A 33 2.70 1.83 -0.21
C LEU A 33 2.28 2.02 -1.67
N ILE A 34 1.78 3.21 -2.02
CA ILE A 34 1.31 3.52 -3.36
C ILE A 34 2.43 3.44 -4.41
N LEU A 35 3.69 3.65 -4.01
CA LEU A 35 4.86 3.61 -4.89
C LEU A 35 5.30 2.18 -5.24
N GLU A 36 4.74 1.17 -4.57
CA GLU A 36 4.92 -0.23 -4.97
C GLU A 36 4.15 -0.57 -6.26
N ILE A 37 3.21 0.29 -6.67
CA ILE A 37 2.44 0.11 -7.90
C ILE A 37 3.21 0.70 -9.08
N GLU A 38 3.44 -0.12 -10.11
CA GLU A 38 4.10 0.33 -11.33
C GLU A 38 3.41 1.57 -11.92
N GLY A 39 4.22 2.57 -12.28
CA GLY A 39 3.75 3.84 -12.82
C GLY A 39 3.26 4.85 -11.78
N ALA A 40 3.17 4.49 -10.50
CA ALA A 40 2.94 5.45 -9.43
C ALA A 40 4.21 6.26 -9.15
N LYS A 41 4.05 7.58 -8.98
CA LYS A 41 5.16 8.51 -8.79
C LYS A 41 4.72 9.69 -7.94
N ILE A 42 5.59 10.11 -7.03
CA ILE A 42 5.42 11.38 -6.32
C ILE A 42 5.74 12.50 -7.31
N MET A 43 4.83 13.46 -7.44
CA MET A 43 5.07 14.67 -8.20
C MET A 43 5.68 15.72 -7.26
N ASN A 44 6.94 16.08 -7.49
CA ASN A 44 7.57 17.22 -6.83
C ASN A 44 7.45 18.42 -7.76
N ASN A 45 6.73 19.45 -7.31
CA ASN A 45 6.68 20.74 -7.98
C ASN A 45 7.79 21.58 -7.35
N GLY A 46 8.94 21.67 -8.02
CA GLY A 46 10.03 22.54 -7.61
C GLY A 46 9.62 24.01 -7.55
#